data_AF-A0A7L1F528-F1
#
_entry.id   AF-A0A7L1F528-F1
#
_cell.length_a   1.000
_cell.length_b   1.000
_cell.length_c   1.000
_cell.angle_alpha   90.00
_cell.angle_beta   90.00
_cell.angle_gamma   90.00
#
_symmetry.space_group_name_H-M   'P 1'
#
loop_
_entity.id
_entity.type
_entity.pdbx_description
1 polymer ?
#
loop_
_entity_poly.entity_id
_entity_poly.type
_entity_poly.pdbx_seq_one_letter_code
_entity_poly.pdbx_strand_id
1 'polypeptide(L)'
;KKKHRRRPSKKKRRWKPYSKLSWEEKQQFDERQSLRASRLRAEMFAKGQPVAPYNTTQFLMEDHDQEEPDLKTGLEEDFLDDAADEDGGSDGMGGDGSEFLQRDFSETYERYHVESLQNMSKQELVKEYLELEKCLSRMEEENNRLRMESKKAGGEAVDPARVQALEREVDRLRAENLRLLREQELPRQEK
;
A
#
# COMPACT_ATOMS: atom_id res chain seq x y z
N LYS A 1 8.82 52.43 -17.43
CA LYS A 1 9.07 50.97 -17.30
C LYS A 1 8.21 50.22 -18.31
N LYS A 2 8.81 49.60 -19.35
CA LYS A 2 8.06 48.84 -20.38
C LYS A 2 7.57 47.53 -19.76
N LYS A 3 6.25 47.30 -19.73
CA LYS A 3 5.67 46.01 -19.30
C LYS A 3 5.99 44.96 -20.37
N HIS A 4 6.60 43.84 -19.97
CA HIS A 4 6.80 42.70 -20.85
C HIS A 4 5.44 42.10 -21.25
N ARG A 5 4.97 42.38 -22.48
CA ARG A 5 3.82 41.66 -23.05
C ARG A 5 4.29 40.24 -23.39
N ARG A 6 3.73 39.24 -22.71
CA ARG A 6 3.90 37.81 -23.07
C ARG A 6 3.46 37.65 -24.53
N ARG A 7 4.36 37.18 -25.39
CA ARG A 7 4.01 36.85 -26.78
C ARG A 7 2.95 35.73 -26.77
N PRO A 8 1.89 35.82 -27.59
CA PRO A 8 0.96 34.70 -27.73
C PRO A 8 1.73 33.48 -28.23
N SER A 9 1.66 32.37 -27.49
CA SER A 9 2.30 31.11 -27.85
C SER A 9 1.74 30.65 -29.20
N LYS A 10 2.57 30.73 -30.25
CA LYS A 10 2.21 30.25 -31.58
C LYS A 10 2.26 28.72 -31.52
N LYS A 11 1.09 28.09 -31.64
CA LYS A 11 0.83 26.64 -31.58
C LYS A 11 0.76 26.07 -30.15
N LYS A 12 -0.35 26.33 -29.46
CA LYS A 12 -0.80 25.42 -28.39
C LYS A 12 -1.25 24.13 -29.06
N ARG A 13 -0.52 23.02 -28.85
CA ARG A 13 -1.06 21.68 -29.16
C ARG A 13 -2.40 21.57 -28.45
N ARG A 14 -3.47 21.20 -29.18
CA ARG A 14 -4.76 20.91 -28.56
C ARG A 14 -4.51 19.82 -27.53
N TRP A 15 -4.82 20.13 -26.27
CA TRP A 15 -4.77 19.14 -25.21
C TRP A 15 -5.82 18.08 -25.55
N LYS A 16 -5.38 16.84 -25.71
CA LYS A 16 -6.25 15.67 -25.86
C LYS A 16 -6.34 15.00 -24.49
N PRO A 17 -7.54 14.69 -23.97
CA PRO A 17 -7.67 13.95 -22.71
C PRO A 17 -7.16 12.52 -22.88
N TYR A 18 -6.66 11.92 -21.80
CA TYR A 18 -6.03 10.59 -21.80
C TYR A 18 -6.95 9.49 -22.37
N SER A 19 -8.26 9.58 -22.11
CA SER A 19 -9.27 8.64 -22.64
C SER A 19 -9.38 8.61 -24.16
N LYS A 20 -8.92 9.66 -24.86
CA LYS A 20 -8.98 9.77 -26.33
C LYS A 20 -7.62 9.56 -27.00
N LEU A 21 -6.57 9.25 -26.25
CA LEU A 21 -5.28 8.86 -26.80
C LEU A 21 -5.31 7.36 -27.14
N SER A 22 -4.68 6.99 -28.26
CA SER A 22 -4.35 5.58 -28.49
C SER A 22 -3.37 5.07 -27.42
N TRP A 23 -3.28 3.76 -27.26
CA TRP A 23 -2.33 3.14 -26.32
C TRP A 23 -0.88 3.58 -26.60
N GLU A 24 -0.48 3.61 -27.87
CA GLU A 24 0.83 4.10 -28.29
C GLU A 24 1.02 5.60 -27.99
N GLU A 25 -0.01 6.43 -28.18
CA GLU A 25 0.05 7.85 -27.81
C GLU A 25 0.16 8.04 -26.29
N LYS A 26 -0.51 7.21 -25.48
CA LYS A 26 -0.44 7.21 -24.00
C LYS A 26 0.97 6.87 -23.53
N GLN A 27 1.51 5.76 -24.00
CA GLN A 27 2.87 5.32 -23.66
C GLN A 27 3.90 6.41 -23.98
N GLN A 28 3.85 6.96 -25.20
CA GLN A 28 4.77 8.04 -25.57
C GLN A 28 4.56 9.33 -24.77
N PHE A 29 3.34 9.61 -24.29
CA PHE A 29 3.07 10.76 -23.43
C PHE A 29 3.71 10.55 -22.05
N ASP A 30 3.54 9.36 -21.47
CA ASP A 30 4.05 8.99 -20.15
C ASP A 30 5.59 8.92 -20.15
N GLU A 31 6.21 8.35 -21.19
CA GLU A 31 7.66 8.39 -21.41
C GLU A 31 8.18 9.84 -21.49
N ARG A 32 7.46 10.71 -22.22
CA ARG A 32 7.83 12.13 -22.32
C ARG A 32 7.69 12.86 -20.99
N GLN A 33 6.68 12.55 -20.17
CA GLN A 33 6.57 13.12 -18.82
C GLN A 33 7.68 12.60 -17.91
N SER A 34 7.97 11.29 -17.94
CA SER A 34 9.04 10.66 -17.18
C SER A 34 10.40 11.29 -17.49
N LEU A 35 10.74 11.47 -18.77
CA LEU A 35 11.97 12.15 -19.19
C LEU A 35 12.05 13.60 -18.70
N ARG A 36 10.93 14.33 -18.70
CA ARG A 36 10.88 15.70 -18.17
C ARG A 36 11.07 15.73 -16.66
N ALA A 37 10.40 14.82 -15.93
CA ALA A 37 10.56 14.68 -14.49
C ALA A 37 11.99 14.32 -14.11
N SER A 38 12.63 13.39 -14.83
CA SER A 38 14.04 13.01 -14.64
C SER A 38 14.99 14.18 -14.86
N ARG A 39 14.76 15.00 -15.91
CA ARG A 39 15.54 16.23 -16.14
C ARG A 39 15.39 17.25 -15.03
N LEU A 40 14.15 17.49 -14.58
CA LEU A 40 13.87 18.43 -13.49
C LEU A 40 14.51 17.94 -12.18
N ARG A 41 14.40 16.64 -11.88
CA ARG A 41 15.04 16.04 -10.71
C ARG A 41 16.56 16.20 -10.76
N ALA A 42 17.20 15.94 -11.89
CA ALA A 42 18.64 16.11 -12.05
C ALA A 42 19.08 17.56 -11.83
N GLU A 43 18.30 18.55 -12.33
CA GLU A 43 18.59 19.97 -12.11
C GLU A 43 18.46 20.37 -10.64
N MET A 44 17.40 19.93 -9.96
CA MET A 44 17.17 20.23 -8.54
C MET A 44 18.22 19.55 -7.65
N PHE A 45 18.61 18.31 -7.98
CA PHE A 45 19.71 17.60 -7.32
C PHE A 45 21.04 18.34 -7.49
N ALA A 46 21.35 18.83 -8.70
CA ALA A 46 22.54 19.64 -8.95
C ALA A 46 22.55 20.96 -8.17
N LYS A 47 21.37 21.53 -7.87
CA LYS A 47 21.21 22.71 -7.01
C LYS A 47 21.18 22.39 -5.52
N GLY A 48 21.37 21.13 -5.13
CA GLY A 48 21.37 20.67 -3.73
C GLY A 48 20.00 20.69 -3.06
N GLN A 49 18.91 20.77 -3.84
CA GLN A 49 17.56 20.73 -3.29
C GLN A 49 17.08 19.27 -3.21
N PRO A 50 16.54 18.82 -2.06
CA PRO A 50 15.98 17.48 -1.93
C PRO A 50 14.74 17.36 -2.83
N VAL A 51 14.74 16.36 -3.71
CA VAL A 51 13.60 16.09 -4.60
C VAL A 51 12.84 14.90 -4.05
N ALA A 52 11.55 15.07 -3.81
CA ALA A 52 10.68 13.97 -3.40
C ALA A 52 10.71 12.84 -4.47
N PRO A 53 10.59 11.57 -4.05
CA PRO A 53 10.41 10.48 -5.00
C PRO A 53 9.21 10.75 -5.91
N TYR A 54 9.39 10.48 -7.19
CA TYR A 54 8.33 10.67 -8.20
C TYR A 54 7.45 9.44 -8.13
N ASN A 55 6.19 9.62 -7.75
CA ASN A 55 5.20 8.57 -7.72
C ASN A 55 4.75 8.24 -9.14
N THR A 56 5.55 7.48 -9.88
CA THR A 56 5.03 6.82 -11.08
C THR A 56 4.18 5.62 -10.65
N THR A 57 3.07 5.40 -11.32
CA THR A 57 2.32 4.13 -11.25
C THR A 57 3.05 3.00 -11.99
N GLN A 58 4.34 3.15 -12.28
CA GLN A 58 5.12 2.16 -13.04
C GLN A 58 5.18 0.81 -12.34
N PHE A 59 5.31 0.79 -11.00
CA PHE A 59 5.25 -0.46 -10.24
C PHE A 59 3.91 -1.19 -10.42
N LEU A 60 2.78 -0.46 -10.48
CA LEU A 60 1.50 -1.09 -10.78
C LEU A 60 1.47 -1.66 -12.20
N MET A 61 1.97 -0.93 -13.21
CA MET A 61 1.88 -1.39 -14.61
C MET A 61 2.84 -2.54 -14.94
N GLU A 62 4.01 -2.60 -14.31
CA GLU A 62 5.06 -3.60 -14.59
C GLU A 62 4.70 -5.00 -14.07
N ASP A 63 3.83 -5.10 -13.06
CA ASP A 63 3.28 -6.37 -12.57
C ASP A 63 2.12 -6.91 -13.43
N HIS A 64 1.53 -6.09 -14.31
CA HIS A 64 0.38 -6.48 -15.15
C HIS A 64 0.75 -7.06 -16.53
N ASP A 65 2.05 -7.17 -16.87
CA ASP A 65 2.51 -7.83 -18.10
C ASP A 65 2.68 -9.36 -17.93
N GLN A 66 2.38 -9.91 -16.75
CA GLN A 66 2.17 -11.35 -16.61
C GLN A 66 0.85 -11.70 -17.28
N GLU A 67 0.95 -12.16 -18.52
CA GLU A 67 -0.07 -12.84 -19.33
C GLU A 67 -1.10 -13.53 -18.42
N GLU A 68 -2.22 -12.86 -18.15
CA GLU A 68 -3.34 -13.46 -17.44
C GLU A 68 -3.73 -14.70 -18.24
N PRO A 69 -3.86 -15.89 -17.62
CA PRO A 69 -4.29 -17.07 -18.35
C PRO A 69 -5.66 -16.78 -18.97
N ASP A 70 -5.78 -17.01 -20.28
CA ASP A 70 -7.01 -16.81 -21.06
C ASP A 70 -8.15 -17.64 -20.48
N LEU A 71 -8.85 -17.10 -19.48
CA LEU A 71 -10.07 -17.64 -18.90
C LEU A 71 -11.25 -17.40 -19.85
N LYS A 72 -11.09 -17.81 -21.11
CA LYS A 72 -12.22 -18.12 -21.99
C LYS A 72 -12.82 -19.46 -21.56
N THR A 73 -13.45 -19.45 -20.39
CA THR A 73 -14.43 -20.47 -20.01
C THR A 73 -15.82 -19.89 -20.21
N GLY A 74 -16.30 -20.01 -21.45
CA GLY A 74 -17.72 -20.18 -21.82
C GLY A 74 -18.80 -19.43 -21.03
N LEU A 75 -18.71 -18.10 -20.95
CA LEU A 75 -19.88 -17.28 -20.64
C LEU A 75 -20.23 -16.44 -21.86
N GLU A 76 -21.25 -16.92 -22.57
CA GLU A 76 -21.94 -16.26 -23.66
C GLU A 76 -22.37 -14.85 -23.25
N GLU A 77 -21.79 -13.86 -23.93
CA GLU A 77 -22.47 -12.78 -24.64
C GLU A 77 -23.99 -12.60 -24.34
N ASP A 78 -24.39 -12.16 -23.14
CA ASP A 78 -25.78 -11.66 -22.94
C ASP A 78 -26.02 -10.66 -21.77
N PHE A 79 -24.98 -10.04 -21.21
CA PHE A 79 -25.12 -9.04 -20.12
C PHE A 79 -24.49 -7.67 -20.44
N LEU A 80 -24.52 -7.25 -21.71
CA LEU A 80 -24.06 -5.91 -22.09
C LEU A 80 -25.16 -5.13 -22.81
N ASP A 81 -26.18 -4.71 -22.06
CA ASP A 81 -26.87 -3.45 -22.34
C ASP A 81 -27.48 -2.88 -21.05
N ASP A 82 -27.39 -1.56 -20.90
CA ASP A 82 -27.94 -0.73 -19.83
C ASP A 82 -27.16 -0.62 -18.51
N ALA A 83 -26.11 0.23 -18.52
CA ALA A 83 -25.84 1.19 -17.44
C ALA A 83 -24.83 2.24 -17.95
N ALA A 84 -25.28 3.08 -18.88
CA ALA A 84 -24.66 4.40 -19.06
C ALA A 84 -25.13 5.31 -17.92
N ASP A 85 -24.18 6.08 -17.37
CA ASP A 85 -24.35 7.16 -16.39
C ASP A 85 -24.73 6.75 -14.96
N GLU A 86 -23.72 6.64 -14.07
CA GLU A 86 -23.80 7.38 -12.81
C GLU A 86 -22.43 7.82 -12.28
N ASP A 87 -22.30 9.13 -12.16
CA ASP A 87 -21.37 9.86 -11.32
C ASP A 87 -21.51 9.37 -9.87
N GLY A 88 -20.49 8.71 -9.35
CA GLY A 88 -20.56 8.05 -8.05
C GLY A 88 -19.22 8.02 -7.32
N GLY A 89 -18.63 9.18 -7.09
CA GLY A 89 -17.63 9.30 -6.03
C GLY A 89 -18.27 8.94 -4.69
N SER A 90 -18.01 7.73 -4.18
CA SER A 90 -18.31 7.36 -2.80
C SER A 90 -17.07 6.75 -2.15
N ASP A 91 -16.16 7.65 -1.77
CA ASP A 91 -15.29 7.44 -0.63
C ASP A 91 -16.18 7.66 0.61
N GLY A 92 -16.87 6.62 1.07
CA GLY A 92 -17.88 6.79 2.12
C GLY A 92 -18.67 5.54 2.51
N MET A 93 -18.12 4.81 3.48
CA MET A 93 -18.84 4.08 4.54
C MET A 93 -19.53 2.75 4.19
N GLY A 94 -19.03 1.67 4.83
CA GLY A 94 -19.90 0.63 5.39
C GLY A 94 -19.52 -0.80 5.04
N GLY A 95 -18.65 -1.41 5.86
CA GLY A 95 -18.26 -2.83 5.81
C GLY A 95 -19.38 -3.87 6.04
N ASP A 96 -20.62 -3.57 5.68
CA ASP A 96 -21.78 -4.48 5.80
C ASP A 96 -22.12 -5.16 4.46
N GLY A 97 -21.95 -4.45 3.34
CA GLY A 97 -22.11 -5.05 2.00
C GLY A 97 -20.94 -5.95 1.58
N SER A 98 -19.72 -5.66 2.08
CA SER A 98 -18.54 -6.50 1.84
C SER A 98 -18.58 -7.80 2.64
N GLU A 99 -19.11 -7.78 3.87
CA GLU A 99 -19.23 -8.98 4.70
C GLU A 99 -20.26 -9.95 4.13
N PHE A 100 -21.41 -9.45 3.63
CA PHE A 100 -22.39 -10.29 2.94
C PHE A 100 -21.79 -10.96 1.71
N LEU A 101 -21.08 -10.19 0.86
CA LEU A 101 -20.46 -10.73 -0.34
C LEU A 101 -19.29 -11.68 -0.02
N GLN A 102 -18.46 -11.34 0.98
CA GLN A 102 -17.37 -12.19 1.46
C GLN A 102 -17.91 -13.48 2.09
N ARG A 103 -19.03 -13.42 2.80
CA ARG A 103 -19.70 -14.59 3.36
C ARG A 103 -20.22 -15.49 2.26
N ASP A 104 -20.86 -14.96 1.23
CA ASP A 104 -21.36 -15.76 0.10
C ASP A 104 -20.20 -16.40 -0.69
N PHE A 105 -19.06 -15.71 -0.83
CA PHE A 105 -17.83 -16.31 -1.37
C PHE A 105 -17.25 -17.41 -0.47
N SER A 106 -17.23 -17.19 0.84
CA SER A 106 -16.74 -18.20 1.80
C SER A 106 -17.65 -19.43 1.80
N GLU A 107 -18.97 -19.24 1.77
CA GLU A 107 -19.97 -20.29 1.74
C GLU A 107 -19.89 -21.11 0.44
N THR A 108 -19.74 -20.45 -0.71
CA THR A 108 -19.58 -21.13 -2.00
C THR A 108 -18.26 -21.93 -2.06
N TYR A 109 -17.17 -21.37 -1.54
CA TYR A 109 -15.90 -22.06 -1.41
C TYR A 109 -15.99 -23.28 -0.49
N GLU A 110 -16.59 -23.13 0.70
CA GLU A 110 -16.76 -24.23 1.65
C GLU A 110 -17.60 -25.36 1.06
N ARG A 111 -18.71 -25.03 0.38
CA ARG A 111 -19.54 -26.02 -0.30
C ARG A 111 -18.74 -26.79 -1.35
N TYR A 112 -18.04 -26.08 -2.24
CA TYR A 112 -17.22 -26.72 -3.26
C TYR A 112 -16.07 -27.54 -2.67
N HIS A 113 -15.44 -27.04 -1.60
CA HIS A 113 -14.36 -27.74 -0.91
C HIS A 113 -14.87 -29.06 -0.31
N VAL A 114 -16.02 -29.05 0.35
CA VAL A 114 -16.65 -30.27 0.89
C VAL A 114 -17.01 -31.25 -0.23
N GLU A 115 -17.59 -30.77 -1.34
CA GLU A 115 -17.90 -31.62 -2.50
C GLU A 115 -16.63 -32.26 -3.08
N SER A 116 -15.54 -31.50 -3.18
CA SER A 116 -14.24 -32.01 -3.62
C SER A 116 -13.73 -33.12 -2.68
N LEU A 117 -13.79 -32.91 -1.36
CA LEU A 117 -13.42 -33.92 -0.36
C LEU A 117 -14.31 -35.17 -0.44
N GLN A 118 -15.61 -35.01 -0.68
CA GLN A 118 -16.57 -36.12 -0.82
C GLN A 118 -16.32 -36.95 -2.08
N ASN A 119 -15.83 -36.31 -3.15
CA ASN A 119 -15.52 -36.98 -4.41
C ASN A 119 -14.18 -37.72 -4.37
N MET A 120 -13.33 -37.46 -3.38
CA MET A 120 -12.09 -38.20 -3.18
C MET A 120 -12.32 -39.56 -2.52
N SER A 121 -11.52 -40.56 -2.90
CA SER A 121 -11.51 -41.84 -2.21
C SER A 121 -10.90 -41.71 -0.80
N LYS A 122 -11.25 -42.64 0.09
CA LYS A 122 -10.67 -42.71 1.45
C LYS A 122 -9.14 -42.74 1.43
N GLN A 123 -8.52 -43.37 0.43
CA GLN A 123 -7.07 -43.47 0.31
C GLN A 123 -6.43 -42.15 -0.09
N GLU A 124 -7.04 -41.40 -1.01
CA GLU A 124 -6.59 -40.07 -1.39
C GLU A 124 -6.73 -39.10 -0.22
N LEU A 125 -7.88 -39.12 0.45
CA LEU A 125 -8.12 -38.30 1.63
C LEU A 125 -7.05 -38.54 2.71
N VAL A 126 -6.73 -39.80 3.01
CA VAL A 126 -5.67 -40.14 3.97
C VAL A 126 -4.30 -39.62 3.53
N LYS A 127 -3.96 -39.67 2.24
CA LYS A 127 -2.69 -39.13 1.74
C LYS A 127 -2.61 -37.62 1.94
N GLU A 128 -3.64 -36.90 1.52
CA GLU A 128 -3.73 -35.43 1.67
C GLU A 128 -3.65 -35.02 3.15
N TYR A 129 -4.37 -35.71 4.05
CA TYR A 129 -4.28 -35.45 5.49
C TYR A 129 -2.88 -35.69 6.05
N LEU A 130 -2.18 -36.75 5.65
CA LEU A 130 -0.80 -37.01 6.10
C LEU A 130 0.17 -35.93 5.60
N GLU A 131 -0.04 -35.39 4.41
CA GLU A 131 0.76 -34.28 3.89
C GLU A 131 0.47 -32.97 4.63
N LEU A 132 -0.81 -32.71 4.94
CA LEU A 132 -1.24 -31.58 5.74
C LEU A 132 -0.66 -31.65 7.16
N GLU A 133 -0.71 -32.81 7.82
CA GLU A 133 -0.10 -33.04 9.13
C GLU A 133 1.41 -32.76 9.13
N LYS A 134 2.13 -33.22 8.10
CA LYS A 134 3.56 -32.90 7.94
C LYS A 134 3.80 -31.40 7.76
N CYS A 135 2.96 -30.72 6.98
CA CYS A 135 3.07 -29.27 6.78
C CYS A 135 2.81 -28.51 8.08
N LEU A 136 1.75 -28.88 8.80
CA LEU A 136 1.37 -28.31 10.08
C LEU A 136 2.47 -28.50 11.12
N SER A 137 3.04 -29.70 11.24
CA SER A 137 4.18 -29.96 12.14
C SER A 137 5.38 -29.04 11.85
N ARG A 138 5.74 -28.85 10.57
CA ARG A 138 6.84 -27.95 10.19
C ARG A 138 6.54 -26.50 10.57
N MET A 139 5.32 -26.03 10.32
CA MET A 139 4.91 -24.67 10.68
C MET A 139 4.85 -24.47 12.19
N GLU A 140 4.40 -25.47 12.95
CA GLU A 140 4.37 -25.43 14.41
C GLU A 140 5.78 -25.38 15.01
N GLU A 141 6.72 -26.19 14.49
CA GLU A 141 8.13 -26.14 14.86
C GLU A 141 8.74 -24.76 14.58
N GLU A 142 8.47 -24.19 13.40
CA GLU A 142 8.91 -22.84 13.04
C GLU A 142 8.27 -21.76 13.93
N ASN A 143 6.97 -21.83 14.19
CA ASN A 143 6.27 -20.89 15.06
C ASN A 143 6.84 -20.96 16.49
N ASN A 144 7.11 -22.17 17.00
CA ASN A 144 7.75 -22.37 18.29
C ASN A 144 9.16 -21.79 18.30
N ARG A 145 9.96 -22.01 17.25
CA ARG A 145 11.28 -21.39 17.10
C ARG A 145 11.18 -19.86 17.12
N LEU A 146 10.29 -19.28 16.31
CA LEU A 146 10.07 -17.83 16.24
C LEU A 146 9.58 -17.26 17.59
N ARG A 147 8.73 -17.98 18.32
CA ARG A 147 8.31 -17.60 19.68
C ARG A 147 9.50 -17.60 20.65
N MET A 148 10.39 -18.57 20.55
CA MET A 148 11.59 -18.62 21.40
C MET A 148 12.61 -17.54 21.02
N GLU A 149 12.79 -17.28 19.72
CA GLU A 149 13.62 -16.18 19.21
C GLU A 149 13.05 -14.82 19.59
N SER A 150 11.74 -14.62 19.48
CA SER A 150 11.05 -13.41 19.92
C SER A 150 11.16 -13.21 21.43
N LYS A 151 11.06 -14.27 22.23
CA LYS A 151 11.33 -14.22 23.68
C LYS A 151 12.79 -13.92 23.99
N LYS A 152 13.73 -14.44 23.21
CA LYS A 152 15.17 -14.17 23.37
C LYS A 152 15.52 -12.74 22.97
N ALA A 153 15.07 -12.31 21.79
CA ALA A 153 15.21 -10.96 21.29
C ALA A 153 14.47 -9.92 22.16
N GLY A 154 13.31 -10.29 22.73
CA GLY A 154 12.53 -9.45 23.63
C GLY A 154 12.95 -9.51 25.10
N GLY A 155 13.69 -10.55 25.51
CA GLY A 155 14.23 -10.71 26.87
C GLY A 155 15.61 -10.06 27.07
N GLU A 156 16.29 -9.71 25.98
CA GLU A 156 17.60 -9.03 25.98
C GLU A 156 17.51 -7.55 25.55
N ALA A 157 16.33 -7.06 25.15
CA ALA A 157 16.20 -5.74 24.52
C ALA A 157 15.93 -4.55 25.45
N VAL A 158 15.66 -4.75 26.75
CA VAL A 158 15.82 -3.64 27.71
C VAL A 158 16.20 -4.18 29.08
N ASP A 159 17.47 -4.00 29.45
CA ASP A 159 17.92 -4.17 30.83
C ASP A 159 16.98 -3.33 31.74
N PRO A 160 16.21 -3.97 32.65
CA PRO A 160 15.27 -3.25 33.50
C PRO A 160 15.97 -2.20 34.36
N ALA A 161 17.25 -2.38 34.68
CA ALA A 161 18.04 -1.37 35.38
C ALA A 161 18.31 -0.14 34.48
N ARG A 162 18.55 -0.35 33.18
CA ARG A 162 18.71 0.72 32.19
C ARG A 162 17.40 1.47 31.93
N VAL A 163 16.26 0.77 31.91
CA VAL A 163 14.93 1.42 31.86
C VAL A 163 14.75 2.34 33.05
N GLN A 164 14.93 1.82 34.26
CA GLN A 164 14.76 2.62 35.48
C GLN A 164 15.75 3.78 35.59
N ALA A 165 16.96 3.64 35.06
CA ALA A 165 17.93 4.74 35.02
C ALA A 165 17.47 5.85 34.07
N LEU A 166 16.97 5.49 32.89
CA LEU A 166 16.42 6.44 31.92
C LEU A 166 15.16 7.13 32.44
N GLU A 167 14.28 6.42 33.14
CA GLU A 167 13.08 7.00 33.76
C GLU A 167 13.43 8.10 34.77
N ARG A 168 14.40 7.84 35.67
CA ARG A 168 14.87 8.83 36.65
C ARG A 168 15.47 10.06 35.98
N GLU A 169 16.21 9.86 34.89
CA GLU A 169 16.81 10.95 34.14
C GLU A 169 15.76 11.80 33.41
N VAL A 170 14.74 11.14 32.83
CA VAL A 170 13.59 11.83 32.23
C VAL A 170 12.86 12.69 33.26
N ASP A 171 12.63 12.16 34.47
CA ASP A 171 11.95 12.92 35.53
C ASP A 171 12.81 14.10 36.04
N ARG A 172 14.13 13.92 36.14
CA ARG A 172 15.07 15.01 36.45
C ARG A 172 14.99 16.12 35.41
N LEU A 173 15.04 15.78 34.13
CA LEU A 173 14.97 16.73 33.01
C LEU A 173 13.61 17.41 32.92
N ARG A 174 12.51 16.72 33.24
CA ARG A 174 11.18 17.33 33.33
C ARG A 174 11.11 18.36 34.45
N ALA A 175 11.64 18.05 35.62
CA ALA A 175 11.68 18.98 36.75
C ALA A 175 12.54 20.22 36.44
N GLU A 176 13.68 20.04 35.76
CA GLU A 176 14.56 21.11 35.32
C GLU A 176 13.89 22.01 34.27
N ASN A 177 13.27 21.41 33.25
CA ASN A 177 12.50 22.15 32.24
C ASN A 177 11.35 22.95 32.86
N LEU A 178 10.65 22.40 33.86
CA LEU A 178 9.58 23.11 34.56
C LEU A 178 10.12 24.34 35.31
N ARG A 179 11.30 24.23 35.94
CA ARG A 179 11.95 25.37 36.60
C ARG A 179 12.34 26.45 35.60
N LEU A 180 13.00 26.05 34.51
CA LEU A 180 13.42 26.98 33.45
C LEU A 180 12.23 27.67 32.78
N LEU A 181 11.11 26.96 32.57
CA LEU A 181 9.88 27.55 32.05
C LEU A 181 9.35 28.65 32.98
N ARG A 182 9.27 28.38 34.29
CA ARG A 182 8.86 29.40 35.27
C ARG A 182 9.80 30.60 35.29
N GLU A 183 11.11 30.36 35.23
CA GLU A 183 12.12 31.43 35.18
C GLU A 183 12.04 32.26 33.89
N GLN A 184 11.62 31.69 32.76
CA GLN A 184 11.41 32.41 31.51
C GLN A 184 10.05 33.13 31.44
N GLU A 185 9.03 32.64 32.17
CA GLU A 185 7.73 33.28 32.27
C GLU A 185 7.79 34.57 33.10
N LEU A 186 8.57 34.59 34.19
CA LEU A 186 8.75 35.76 35.06
C LEU A 186 9.16 37.06 34.30
N PRO A 187 10.25 37.10 33.51
CA PRO A 187 10.65 38.29 32.77
C PRO A 187 9.79 38.56 31.51
N ARG A 188 8.91 37.64 31.12
CA ARG A 188 7.97 37.82 30.00
C ARG A 188 6.65 38.46 30.43
N GLN A 189 6.27 38.36 31.71
CA GLN A 189 5.09 39.04 32.25
C GLN A 189 5.38 40.47 32.73
N GLU A 190 6.65 40.84 32.90
CA GLU A 190 7.09 42.19 33.30
C GLU A 190 7.37 43.14 32.11
N LYS A 191 6.91 42.80 30.90
CA LYS A 191 6.92 43.65 29.70
C LYS A 191 5.52 43.78 29.12
#